data_AF-A0A524EX40-F1
#
_entry.id   AF-A0A524EX40-F1
#
_cell.length_a   1.000
_cell.length_b   1.000
_cell.length_c   1.000
_cell.angle_alpha   90.00
_cell.angle_beta   90.00
_cell.angle_gamma   90.00
#
_symmetry.space_group_name_H-M   'P 1'
#
loop_
_entity.id
_entity.type
_entity.pdbx_description
1 polymer ?
#
loop_
_entity_poly.entity_id
_entity_poly.type
_entity_poly.pdbx_seq_one_letter_code
_entity_poly.pdbx_strand_id
1 'polypeptide(L)'
;MWPKDFKFFREFMDDLKTIFIFNTIKSYSKGLTYYDLQQFGNIPHSKIYRMMKSLEEKGDLIKKDAISNETGRPKHLYFLSPQGEMRLENLRKKLRDIFEFVKLRFPKETPNFDHDAFLREGTFKIWSNPVEFIMRKNVPDSEKLKDLLDMEKDVTNILRRIRKEKKKMKQKLQNTKEE
;
A
#
# COMPACT_ATOMS: atom_id res chain seq x y z
N MET A 1 -22.24 -4.88 13.76
CA MET A 1 -21.01 -5.33 14.45
C MET A 1 -20.48 -6.50 13.63
N TRP A 2 -19.31 -6.39 13.00
CA TRP A 2 -18.79 -7.47 12.17
C TRP A 2 -18.36 -8.66 13.07
N PRO A 3 -18.62 -9.92 12.69
CA PRO A 3 -18.24 -11.09 13.49
C PRO A 3 -16.73 -11.15 13.78
N LYS A 4 -16.33 -11.74 14.90
CA LYS A 4 -14.92 -11.84 15.32
C LYS A 4 -14.02 -12.58 14.31
N ASP A 5 -14.61 -13.41 13.44
CA ASP A 5 -13.91 -14.14 12.37
C ASP A 5 -14.03 -13.50 10.99
N PHE A 6 -14.47 -12.24 10.92
CA PHE A 6 -14.63 -11.53 9.65
C PHE A 6 -13.26 -11.14 9.06
N LYS A 7 -12.63 -12.08 8.34
CA LYS A 7 -11.32 -11.93 7.68
C LYS A 7 -11.36 -11.03 6.44
N PHE A 8 -12.53 -10.57 6.02
CA PHE A 8 -12.74 -9.78 4.81
C PHE A 8 -11.75 -8.62 4.66
N PHE A 9 -11.59 -7.76 5.67
CA PHE A 9 -10.68 -6.60 5.55
C PHE A 9 -9.23 -7.02 5.38
N ARG A 10 -8.82 -8.12 6.01
CA ARG A 10 -7.46 -8.64 5.87
C ARG A 10 -7.24 -9.17 4.45
N GLU A 11 -8.16 -10.00 3.96
CA GLU A 11 -8.11 -10.57 2.62
C GLU A 11 -8.19 -9.50 1.54
N PHE A 12 -9.07 -8.52 1.70
CA PHE A 12 -9.18 -7.36 0.83
C PHE A 12 -7.87 -6.56 0.74
N MET A 13 -7.24 -6.29 1.88
CA MET A 13 -5.95 -5.58 1.91
C MET A 13 -4.82 -6.41 1.31
N ASP A 14 -4.82 -7.73 1.51
CA ASP A 14 -3.85 -8.64 0.89
C ASP A 14 -4.02 -8.71 -0.63
N ASP A 15 -5.26 -8.70 -1.12
CA ASP A 15 -5.60 -8.66 -2.55
C ASP A 15 -5.15 -7.34 -3.19
N LEU A 16 -5.49 -6.19 -2.58
CA LEU A 16 -5.04 -4.87 -3.03
C LEU A 16 -3.52 -4.78 -3.08
N LYS A 17 -2.85 -5.22 -2.02
CA LYS A 17 -1.39 -5.26 -1.96
C LYS A 17 -0.81 -6.10 -3.09
N THR A 18 -1.42 -7.26 -3.40
CA THR A 18 -0.97 -8.13 -4.48
C THR A 18 -1.13 -7.46 -5.84
N ILE A 19 -2.27 -6.81 -6.12
CA ILE A 19 -2.47 -6.02 -7.35
C ILE A 19 -1.40 -4.94 -7.48
N PHE A 20 -1.13 -4.17 -6.43
CA PHE A 20 -0.15 -3.09 -6.51
C PHE A 20 1.25 -3.58 -6.84
N ILE A 21 1.66 -4.74 -6.30
CA ILE A 21 2.94 -5.36 -6.64
C ILE A 21 2.95 -5.80 -8.10
N PHE A 22 1.91 -6.50 -8.55
CA PHE A 22 1.82 -6.99 -9.92
C PHE A 22 1.82 -5.85 -10.95
N ASN A 23 1.01 -4.81 -10.73
CA ASN A 23 1.02 -3.61 -11.57
C ASN A 23 2.39 -2.92 -11.57
N THR A 24 3.08 -2.88 -10.42
CA THR A 24 4.45 -2.35 -10.35
C THR A 24 5.39 -3.18 -11.20
N ILE A 25 5.39 -4.52 -11.07
CA ILE A 25 6.25 -5.40 -11.88
C ILE A 25 5.97 -5.19 -13.37
N LYS A 26 4.70 -5.09 -13.77
CA LYS A 26 4.33 -4.83 -15.18
C LYS A 26 4.83 -3.49 -15.70
N SER A 27 4.93 -2.47 -14.84
CA SER A 27 5.49 -1.17 -15.22
C SER A 27 7.01 -1.19 -15.46
N TYR A 28 7.71 -2.24 -15.02
CA TYR A 28 9.15 -2.44 -15.19
C TYR A 28 9.41 -3.51 -16.27
N SER A 29 9.40 -3.09 -17.54
CA SER A 29 9.57 -4.01 -18.69
C SER A 29 10.90 -4.79 -18.69
N LYS A 30 11.93 -4.24 -18.02
CA LYS A 30 13.26 -4.88 -17.86
C LYS A 30 13.35 -5.80 -16.64
N GLY A 31 12.26 -5.98 -15.90
CA GLY A 31 12.23 -6.71 -14.63
C GLY A 31 12.46 -5.80 -13.44
N LEU A 32 11.85 -6.16 -12.32
CA LEU A 32 11.87 -5.41 -11.08
C LEU A 32 12.86 -6.05 -10.10
N THR A 33 13.71 -5.26 -9.45
CA THR A 33 14.55 -5.74 -8.34
C THR A 33 13.88 -5.51 -6.99
N TYR A 34 14.39 -6.19 -5.96
CA TYR A 34 14.02 -5.90 -4.57
C TYR A 34 14.25 -4.44 -4.17
N TYR A 35 15.34 -3.86 -4.66
CA TYR A 35 15.74 -2.50 -4.32
C TYR A 35 14.81 -1.46 -4.93
N ASP A 36 14.24 -1.73 -6.11
CA ASP A 36 13.25 -0.84 -6.72
C ASP A 36 11.99 -0.71 -5.86
N LEU A 37 11.55 -1.80 -5.22
CA LEU A 37 10.41 -1.77 -4.29
C LEU A 37 10.73 -1.04 -2.98
N GLN A 38 11.99 -1.07 -2.54
CA GLN A 38 12.43 -0.40 -1.32
C GLN A 38 12.34 1.13 -1.44
N GLN A 39 12.34 1.66 -2.67
CA GLN A 39 12.19 3.10 -2.91
C GLN A 39 10.77 3.63 -2.57
N PHE A 40 9.79 2.75 -2.38
CA PHE A 40 8.37 3.11 -2.20
C PHE A 40 7.93 3.18 -0.73
N GLY A 41 8.75 3.78 0.13
CA GLY A 41 8.43 4.08 1.54
C GLY A 41 9.22 3.28 2.56
N ASN A 42 8.94 3.50 3.85
CA ASN A 42 9.65 2.87 4.97
C ASN A 42 9.18 1.42 5.25
N ILE A 43 9.12 0.58 4.22
CA ILE A 43 8.80 -0.84 4.38
C ILE A 43 10.12 -1.59 4.68
N PRO A 44 10.21 -2.37 5.77
CA PRO A 44 11.41 -3.13 6.08
C PRO A 44 11.81 -4.06 4.93
N HIS A 45 13.11 -4.07 4.60
CA HIS A 45 13.66 -4.90 3.52
C HIS A 45 13.26 -6.39 3.67
N SER A 46 13.32 -6.92 4.89
CA SER A 46 12.92 -8.31 5.19
C SER A 46 11.45 -8.60 4.86
N LYS A 47 10.56 -7.61 4.97
CA LYS A 47 9.14 -7.74 4.64
C LYS A 47 8.92 -7.78 3.13
N ILE A 48 9.62 -6.93 2.37
CA ILE A 48 9.61 -6.96 0.90
C ILE A 48 10.17 -8.30 0.41
N TYR A 49 11.29 -8.75 0.97
CA TYR A 49 11.90 -10.03 0.66
C TYR A 49 10.93 -11.20 0.83
N ARG A 50 10.37 -11.36 2.04
CA ARG A 50 9.41 -12.45 2.33
C ARG A 50 8.19 -12.42 1.42
N MET A 51 7.72 -11.22 1.08
CA MET A 51 6.57 -11.02 0.21
C MET A 51 6.84 -11.47 -1.23
N MET A 52 7.93 -11.01 -1.85
CA MET A 52 8.27 -11.45 -3.21
C MET A 52 8.61 -12.93 -3.25
N LYS A 53 9.36 -13.43 -2.25
CA LYS A 53 9.67 -14.85 -2.14
C LYS A 53 8.41 -15.70 -2.06
N SER A 54 7.40 -15.26 -1.30
CA SER A 54 6.12 -15.97 -1.23
C SER A 54 5.36 -15.96 -2.57
N LEU A 55 5.46 -14.89 -3.37
CA LEU A 55 4.84 -14.83 -4.70
C LEU A 55 5.61 -15.69 -5.71
N GLU A 56 6.94 -15.74 -5.60
CA GLU A 56 7.81 -16.66 -6.36
C GLU A 56 7.49 -18.12 -6.04
N GLU A 57 7.42 -18.50 -4.75
CA GLU A 57 7.09 -19.85 -4.29
C GLU A 57 5.68 -20.29 -4.72
N LYS A 58 4.75 -19.34 -4.91
CA LYS A 58 3.40 -19.61 -5.45
C LYS A 58 3.35 -19.76 -6.97
N GLY A 59 4.46 -19.50 -7.66
CA GLY A 59 4.53 -19.52 -9.12
C GLY A 59 4.00 -18.25 -9.79
N ASP A 60 3.66 -17.20 -9.03
CA ASP A 60 3.16 -15.94 -9.61
C ASP A 60 4.28 -15.13 -10.25
N LEU A 61 5.52 -15.27 -9.75
CA LEU A 61 6.68 -14.55 -10.25
C LEU A 61 7.73 -15.49 -10.83
N ILE A 62 8.37 -15.03 -11.91
CA ILE A 62 9.56 -15.66 -12.48
C ILE A 62 10.77 -14.82 -12.06
N LYS A 63 11.74 -15.47 -11.43
CA LYS A 63 13.03 -14.89 -11.10
C LYS A 63 14.03 -15.18 -12.21
N LYS A 64 14.70 -14.16 -12.73
CA LYS A 64 15.81 -14.27 -13.67
C LYS A 64 17.04 -13.59 -13.11
N ASP A 65 18.19 -14.24 -13.23
CA ASP A 65 19.46 -13.66 -12.83
C ASP A 65 20.03 -12.84 -13.99
N ALA A 66 20.36 -11.58 -13.72
CA ALA A 66 21.09 -10.71 -14.63
C ALA A 66 22.42 -10.31 -13.99
N ILE A 67 23.50 -10.34 -14.76
CA ILE A 67 24.79 -9.84 -14.29
C ILE A 67 24.74 -8.31 -14.38
N SER A 68 25.00 -7.62 -13.27
CA SER A 68 25.12 -6.16 -13.27
C SER A 68 26.42 -5.75 -13.95
N ASN A 69 26.33 -5.06 -15.10
CA ASN A 69 27.49 -4.57 -15.84
C ASN A 69 28.40 -3.63 -15.01
N GLU A 70 27.88 -3.01 -13.95
CA GLU A 70 28.60 -2.03 -13.12
C GLU A 70 29.31 -2.63 -11.89
N THR A 71 28.89 -3.80 -11.41
CA THR A 71 29.36 -4.33 -10.11
C THR A 71 29.73 -5.81 -10.14
N GLY A 72 29.48 -6.52 -11.25
CA GLY A 72 29.70 -7.96 -11.37
C GLY A 72 28.82 -8.83 -10.46
N ARG A 73 27.99 -8.22 -9.59
CA ARG A 73 27.10 -8.93 -8.68
C ARG A 73 25.82 -9.35 -9.41
N PRO A 74 25.33 -10.58 -9.18
CA PRO A 74 24.07 -11.03 -9.73
C PRO A 74 22.92 -10.17 -9.18
N LYS A 75 22.10 -9.63 -10.08
CA LYS A 75 20.84 -8.96 -9.77
C LYS A 75 19.70 -9.91 -10.07
N HIS A 76 18.83 -10.09 -9.10
CA HIS A 76 17.60 -10.87 -9.25
C HIS A 76 16.50 -9.97 -9.80
N LEU A 77 16.07 -10.26 -11.03
CA LEU A 77 14.98 -9.56 -11.70
C LEU A 77 13.72 -10.41 -11.64
N TYR A 78 12.64 -9.78 -11.17
CA TYR A 78 11.33 -10.40 -11.06
C TYR A 78 10.44 -9.96 -12.23
N PHE A 79 9.77 -10.95 -12.81
CA PHE A 79 8.77 -10.80 -13.87
C PHE A 79 7.49 -11.49 -13.43
N LEU A 80 6.35 -11.03 -13.95
CA LEU A 80 5.08 -11.71 -13.72
C LEU A 80 5.05 -12.98 -14.60
N SER A 81 4.68 -14.12 -14.01
CA SER A 81 4.50 -15.38 -14.75
C SER A 81 3.13 -15.39 -15.47
N PRO A 82 2.88 -16.33 -16.39
CA PRO A 82 1.54 -16.53 -16.94
C PRO A 82 0.47 -16.78 -15.85
N GLN A 83 0.85 -17.51 -14.79
CA GLN A 83 -0.02 -17.73 -13.64
C GLN A 83 -0.26 -16.43 -12.86
N GLY A 84 0.79 -15.62 -12.66
CA GLY A 84 0.68 -14.31 -12.02
C GLY A 84 -0.22 -13.34 -12.81
N GLU A 85 -0.14 -13.36 -14.14
CA GLU A 85 -1.02 -12.58 -15.02
C GLU A 85 -2.48 -13.03 -14.90
N MET A 86 -2.73 -14.34 -14.91
CA MET A 86 -4.08 -14.87 -14.68
C MET A 86 -4.60 -14.50 -13.28
N ARG A 87 -3.76 -14.58 -12.25
CA ARG A 87 -4.11 -14.18 -10.89
C ARG A 87 -4.40 -12.67 -10.80
N LEU A 88 -3.65 -11.83 -11.50
CA LEU A 88 -3.90 -10.38 -11.57
C LEU A 88 -5.30 -10.10 -12.11
N GLU A 89 -5.69 -10.75 -13.20
CA GLU A 89 -7.01 -10.56 -13.81
C GLU A 89 -8.14 -11.02 -12.88
N ASN A 90 -7.96 -12.17 -12.22
CA ASN A 90 -8.91 -12.65 -11.21
C ASN A 90 -9.05 -11.69 -10.02
N LEU A 91 -7.95 -11.11 -9.54
CA LEU A 91 -7.97 -10.12 -8.47
C LEU A 91 -8.71 -8.84 -8.89
N ARG A 92 -8.49 -8.37 -10.12
CA ARG A 92 -9.19 -7.18 -10.66
C ARG A 92 -10.69 -7.40 -10.70
N LYS A 93 -11.14 -8.56 -11.20
CA LYS A 93 -12.55 -8.93 -11.21
C LYS A 93 -13.13 -8.96 -9.79
N LYS A 94 -12.47 -9.67 -8.87
CA LYS A 94 -12.90 -9.76 -7.47
C LYS A 94 -13.04 -8.38 -6.80
N LEU A 95 -12.05 -7.50 -6.98
CA LEU A 95 -12.05 -6.19 -6.36
C LEU A 95 -13.03 -5.22 -7.01
N ARG A 96 -13.26 -5.33 -8.32
CA ARG A 96 -14.33 -4.59 -9.02
C ARG A 96 -15.69 -4.92 -8.42
N ASP A 97 -15.99 -6.21 -8.23
CA ASP A 97 -17.26 -6.63 -7.63
C ASP A 97 -17.44 -6.06 -6.21
N ILE A 98 -16.36 -6.02 -5.42
CA ILE A 98 -16.37 -5.39 -4.09
C ILE A 98 -16.62 -3.88 -4.20
N PHE A 99 -15.97 -3.17 -5.12
CA PHE A 99 -16.17 -1.74 -5.29
C PHE A 99 -17.56 -1.39 -5.78
N GLU A 100 -18.13 -2.14 -6.73
CA GLU A 100 -19.51 -1.97 -7.18
C GLU A 100 -20.51 -2.22 -6.04
N PHE A 101 -20.31 -3.27 -5.26
CA PHE A 101 -21.11 -3.54 -4.06
C PHE A 101 -21.04 -2.40 -3.04
N VAL A 102 -19.86 -1.82 -2.86
CA VAL A 102 -19.65 -0.68 -1.96
C VAL A 102 -20.34 0.58 -2.52
N LYS A 103 -20.21 0.84 -3.83
CA LYS A 103 -20.82 1.98 -4.53
C LYS A 103 -22.34 2.00 -4.40
N LEU A 104 -23.01 0.84 -4.47
CA LEU A 104 -24.45 0.71 -4.26
C LEU A 104 -24.94 1.20 -2.88
N ARG A 105 -24.04 1.35 -1.90
CA ARG A 105 -24.36 1.80 -0.53
C ARG A 105 -24.07 3.28 -0.29
N PHE A 106 -23.47 3.97 -1.25
CA PHE A 106 -23.23 5.40 -1.14
C PHE A 106 -24.41 6.20 -1.70
N PRO A 107 -24.73 7.37 -1.10
CA PRO A 107 -25.70 8.29 -1.66
C PRO A 107 -25.23 8.82 -3.03
N LYS A 108 -26.17 9.11 -3.94
CA LYS A 108 -25.92 9.45 -5.35
C LYS A 108 -24.98 10.66 -5.58
N GLU A 109 -24.74 11.48 -4.56
CA GLU A 109 -23.96 12.72 -4.63
C GLU A 109 -22.45 12.52 -4.37
N THR A 110 -21.98 11.29 -4.19
CA THR A 110 -20.54 11.05 -3.98
C THR A 110 -19.69 11.34 -5.23
N PRO A 111 -18.47 11.89 -5.06
CA PRO A 111 -17.54 12.10 -6.16
C PRO A 111 -17.27 10.81 -6.92
N ASN A 112 -17.11 10.94 -8.24
CA ASN A 112 -16.92 9.81 -9.14
C ASN A 112 -15.53 9.20 -8.93
N PHE A 113 -15.42 8.16 -8.10
CA PHE A 113 -14.20 7.37 -7.96
C PHE A 113 -14.09 6.35 -9.10
N ASP A 114 -13.11 6.55 -9.99
CA ASP A 114 -12.75 5.59 -11.02
C ASP A 114 -11.92 4.44 -10.43
N HIS A 115 -12.64 3.48 -9.87
CA HIS A 115 -12.04 2.28 -9.28
C HIS A 115 -11.37 1.38 -10.33
N ASP A 116 -11.76 1.47 -11.60
CA ASP A 116 -11.17 0.68 -12.68
C ASP A 116 -9.78 1.19 -13.05
N ALA A 117 -9.62 2.51 -13.20
CA ALA A 117 -8.30 3.13 -13.34
C ALA A 117 -7.42 2.80 -12.13
N PHE A 118 -7.96 2.89 -10.91
CA PHE A 118 -7.24 2.54 -9.68
C PHE A 118 -6.72 1.10 -9.68
N LEU A 119 -7.53 0.11 -10.07
CA LEU A 119 -7.13 -1.30 -10.10
C LEU A 119 -6.12 -1.62 -11.22
N ARG A 120 -6.14 -0.88 -12.33
CA ARG A 120 -5.20 -1.07 -13.44
C ARG A 120 -3.86 -0.38 -13.23
N GLU A 121 -3.89 0.84 -12.69
CA GLU A 121 -2.74 1.74 -12.67
C GLU A 121 -2.15 1.93 -11.28
N GLY A 122 -2.90 1.57 -10.23
CA GLY A 122 -2.40 1.59 -8.86
C GLY A 122 -1.15 0.73 -8.74
N THR A 123 -0.06 1.35 -8.30
CA THR A 123 1.23 0.67 -8.07
C THR A 123 1.59 0.68 -6.59
N PHE A 124 2.66 -0.02 -6.25
CA PHE A 124 3.20 -0.10 -4.90
C PHE A 124 3.63 1.27 -4.34
N LYS A 125 3.74 2.29 -5.21
CA LYS A 125 3.92 3.70 -4.85
C LYS A 125 2.87 4.23 -3.88
N ILE A 126 1.69 3.61 -3.78
CA ILE A 126 0.67 3.99 -2.79
C ILE A 126 1.17 3.90 -1.33
N TRP A 127 2.23 3.11 -1.08
CA TRP A 127 2.88 2.99 0.23
C TRP A 127 4.01 4.00 0.47
N SER A 128 4.28 4.87 -0.51
CA SER A 128 5.28 5.93 -0.36
C SER A 128 4.90 6.85 0.79
N ASN A 129 5.91 7.49 1.39
CA ASN A 129 5.65 8.51 2.39
C ASN A 129 4.69 9.57 1.80
N PRO A 130 3.56 9.86 2.44
CA PRO A 130 2.56 10.77 1.90
C PRO A 130 3.09 12.19 1.68
N VAL A 131 4.08 12.63 2.47
CA VAL A 131 4.78 13.90 2.28
C VAL A 131 5.60 13.87 0.99
N GLU A 132 6.43 12.83 0.80
CA GLU A 132 7.22 12.69 -0.42
C GLU A 132 6.33 12.58 -1.66
N PHE A 133 5.19 11.91 -1.55
CA PHE A 133 4.20 11.81 -2.62
C PHE A 133 3.69 13.19 -3.04
N ILE A 134 3.28 14.04 -2.08
CA ILE A 134 2.84 15.42 -2.36
C ILE A 134 3.96 16.21 -3.03
N MET A 135 5.19 16.12 -2.51
CA MET A 135 6.33 16.87 -3.06
C MET A 135 6.66 16.51 -4.51
N ARG A 136 6.40 15.25 -4.92
CA ARG A 136 6.63 14.76 -6.29
C ARG A 136 5.49 15.06 -7.27
N LYS A 137 4.33 15.56 -6.81
CA LYS A 137 3.21 15.90 -7.70
C LYS A 137 3.60 17.05 -8.64
N ASN A 138 3.21 16.94 -9.91
CA ASN A 138 3.33 18.02 -10.89
C ASN A 138 2.15 19.00 -10.77
N VAL A 139 2.07 19.69 -9.64
CA VAL A 139 1.05 20.71 -9.31
C VAL A 139 1.74 21.95 -8.71
N PRO A 140 1.09 23.12 -8.70
CA PRO A 140 1.66 24.33 -8.11
C PRO A 140 2.01 24.15 -6.63
N ASP A 141 3.08 24.81 -6.17
CA ASP A 141 3.53 24.69 -4.78
C ASP A 141 2.53 25.22 -3.75
N SER A 142 1.64 26.15 -4.15
CA SER A 142 0.52 26.60 -3.33
C SER A 142 -0.48 25.47 -3.02
N GLU A 143 -0.72 24.58 -3.98
CA GLU A 143 -1.59 23.42 -3.80
C GLU A 143 -0.90 22.37 -2.91
N LYS A 144 0.40 22.13 -3.11
CA LYS A 144 1.19 21.26 -2.23
C LYS A 144 1.19 21.75 -0.79
N LEU A 145 1.40 23.07 -0.58
CA LEU A 145 1.38 23.66 0.75
C LEU A 145 0.02 23.47 1.43
N LYS A 146 -1.08 23.65 0.68
CA LYS A 146 -2.43 23.39 1.19
C LYS A 146 -2.59 21.92 1.62
N ASP A 147 -2.22 20.97 0.77
CA ASP A 147 -2.26 19.53 1.08
C ASP A 147 -1.46 19.21 2.36
N LEU A 148 -0.28 19.82 2.53
CA LEU A 148 0.57 19.61 3.72
C LEU A 148 -0.03 20.23 4.99
N LEU A 149 -0.64 21.42 4.89
CA LEU A 149 -1.31 22.07 6.02
C LEU A 149 -2.53 21.27 6.50
N ASP A 150 -3.32 20.74 5.57
CA ASP A 150 -4.45 19.87 5.90
C ASP A 150 -3.98 18.59 6.60
N MET A 151 -2.89 17.98 6.12
CA MET A 151 -2.27 16.82 6.75
C MET A 151 -1.73 17.13 8.16
N GLU A 152 -1.04 18.26 8.34
CA GLU A 152 -0.53 18.70 9.65
C GLU A 152 -1.67 18.87 10.66
N LYS A 153 -2.77 19.47 10.23
CA LYS A 153 -3.97 19.66 11.06
C LYS A 153 -4.55 18.32 11.51
N ASP A 154 -4.66 17.34 10.62
CA ASP A 154 -5.14 16.00 10.95
C ASP A 154 -4.24 15.27 11.95
N VAL A 155 -2.92 15.31 11.73
CA VAL A 155 -1.93 14.73 12.65
C VAL A 155 -2.00 15.41 14.02
N THR A 156 -2.12 16.73 14.05
CA THR A 156 -2.25 17.50 15.30
C THR A 156 -3.50 17.11 16.07
N ASN A 157 -4.62 16.89 15.38
CA ASN A 157 -5.86 16.42 15.98
C ASN A 157 -5.71 15.03 16.61
N ILE A 158 -5.03 14.10 15.93
CA ILE A 158 -4.73 12.77 16.44
C ILE A 158 -3.82 12.87 17.67
N LEU A 159 -2.74 13.65 17.60
CA LEU A 159 -1.81 13.86 18.71
C LEU A 159 -2.50 14.45 19.94
N ARG A 160 -3.42 15.40 19.74
CA ARG A 160 -4.23 15.97 20.82
C ARG A 160 -5.05 14.89 21.54
N ARG A 161 -5.69 13.98 20.80
CA ARG A 161 -6.45 12.85 21.38
C ARG A 161 -5.52 11.90 22.16
N ILE A 162 -4.37 11.55 21.60
CA ILE A 162 -3.37 10.69 22.26
C ILE A 162 -2.89 11.32 23.57
N ARG A 163 -2.54 12.62 23.55
CA ARG A 163 -2.08 13.35 24.75
C ARG A 163 -3.14 13.38 25.84
N LYS A 164 -4.43 13.55 25.48
CA LYS A 164 -5.55 13.51 26.42
C LYS A 164 -5.65 12.15 27.11
N GLU A 165 -5.65 11.06 26.36
CA GLU A 165 -5.73 9.71 26.93
C GLU A 165 -4.48 9.35 27.76
N LYS A 166 -3.29 9.77 27.31
CA LYS A 166 -2.04 9.61 28.09
C LYS A 166 -2.13 10.33 29.45
N LYS A 167 -2.71 11.53 29.51
CA LYS A 167 -2.90 12.26 30.77
C LYS A 167 -3.84 11.51 31.72
N LYS A 168 -4.98 11.01 31.22
CA LYS A 168 -5.92 10.21 32.02
C LYS A 168 -5.26 8.94 32.57
N MET A 169 -4.49 8.23 31.74
CA MET A 169 -3.80 7.02 32.17
C MET A 169 -2.75 7.31 33.26
N LYS A 170 -2.01 8.42 33.15
CA LYS A 170 -1.06 8.84 34.19
C LYS A 170 -1.77 9.15 35.52
N GLN A 171 -2.89 9.85 35.48
CA GLN A 171 -3.69 10.15 36.68
C GLN A 171 -4.21 8.88 37.34
N LYS A 172 -4.73 7.93 36.56
CA LYS A 172 -5.15 6.62 37.09
C LYS A 172 -4.00 5.89 37.79
N LEU A 173 -2.83 5.83 37.16
CA LEU A 173 -1.64 5.16 37.72
C LEU A 173 -1.09 5.84 38.98
N GLN A 174 -1.34 7.14 39.18
CA GLN A 174 -0.98 7.84 40.41
C GLN A 174 -1.97 7.49 41.54
N ASN A 175 -3.27 7.52 41.25
CA ASN A 175 -4.29 7.20 42.24
C ASN A 175 -4.23 5.74 42.72
N THR A 176 -3.87 4.78 41.86
CA THR A 176 -3.70 3.36 42.25
C THR A 176 -2.41 3.08 43.03
N LYS A 177 -1.50 4.05 43.17
CA LYS A 177 -0.31 3.94 44.02
C LYS A 177 -0.49 4.57 45.41
N GLU A 178 -1.57 5.32 45.60
CA GLU A 178 -1.95 5.98 46.85
C GLU A 178 -3.01 5.19 47.64
N GLU A 179 -3.48 4.05 47.08
CA GLU A 179 -4.26 2.99 47.75
C GLU A 179 -3.35 1.81 48.11
#